data_AF-A0A2V7S6W5-F1
#
_entry.id   AF-A0A2V7S6W5-F1
#
_cell.length_a   1.000
_cell.length_b   1.000
_cell.length_c   1.000
_cell.angle_alpha   90.00
_cell.angle_beta   90.00
_cell.angle_gamma   90.00
#
_symmetry.space_group_name_H-M   'P 1'
#
loop_
_entity.id
_entity.type
_entity.pdbx_description
1 polymer ?
#
loop_
_entity_poly.entity_id
_entity_poly.type
_entity_poly.pdbx_seq_one_letter_code
_entity_poly.pdbx_strand_id
1 'polypeptide(L)'
;MARKSDKRRRPKRVSATEASRSFSKLLDDVEAGRRFLIHRRGRDVCVMAPPLVVGRRASECLAYLRGRSSAVLDDRFGEDLLEVLAGEPVEERPSWDS
;
A
#
# COMPACT_ATOMS: atom_id res chain seq x y z
N MET A 1 10.86 -8.17 -5.22
CA MET A 1 12.13 -7.44 -5.39
C MET A 1 11.99 -6.08 -4.74
N ALA A 2 12.78 -5.78 -3.71
CA ALA A 2 12.71 -4.52 -2.97
C ALA A 2 13.05 -3.33 -3.89
N ARG A 3 12.16 -2.34 -3.99
CA ARG A 3 12.38 -1.11 -4.78
C ARG A 3 13.61 -0.35 -4.25
N LYS A 4 14.32 0.33 -5.15
CA LYS A 4 15.53 1.14 -4.89
C LYS A 4 15.32 2.24 -3.82
N SER A 5 14.06 2.65 -3.57
CA SER A 5 13.69 3.62 -2.53
C SER A 5 13.61 3.04 -1.11
N ASP A 6 13.43 1.73 -0.95
CA ASP A 6 13.40 1.06 0.37
C ASP A 6 14.81 0.93 0.98
N LYS A 7 15.86 1.21 0.19
CA LYS A 7 17.27 1.10 0.59
C LYS A 7 17.77 2.25 1.48
N ARG A 8 17.00 3.32 1.73
CA ARG A 8 17.56 4.56 2.33
C ARG A 8 17.12 4.92 3.74
N ARG A 9 16.22 4.18 4.39
CA ARG A 9 15.98 4.36 5.84
C ARG A 9 16.61 3.20 6.58
N ARG A 10 17.83 3.41 7.09
CA ARG A 10 18.42 2.46 8.05
C ARG A 10 17.39 2.25 9.17
N PRO A 11 17.00 1.01 9.47
CA PRO A 11 16.00 0.74 10.51
C PRO A 11 16.50 1.34 11.83
N LYS A 12 15.61 2.01 12.55
CA LYS A 12 15.97 2.64 13.84
C LYS A 12 16.36 1.52 14.81
N ARG A 13 17.54 1.63 15.41
CA ARG A 13 18.08 0.61 16.30
C ARG A 13 17.57 0.83 17.72
N VAL A 14 17.00 -0.19 18.34
CA VAL A 14 16.33 -0.11 19.65
C VAL A 14 16.75 -1.31 20.52
N SER A 15 16.97 -1.10 21.80
CA SER A 15 17.32 -2.20 22.70
C SER A 15 16.10 -3.07 23.02
N ALA A 16 16.30 -4.36 23.29
CA ALA A 16 15.20 -5.25 23.70
C ALA A 16 14.44 -4.74 24.94
N THR A 17 15.14 -4.10 25.89
CA THR A 17 14.53 -3.50 27.08
C THR A 17 13.65 -2.30 26.74
N GLU A 18 14.11 -1.43 25.85
CA GLU A 18 13.35 -0.26 25.38
C GLU A 18 12.13 -0.67 24.55
N ALA A 19 12.30 -1.66 23.67
CA ALA A 19 11.21 -2.24 22.90
C ALA A 19 10.14 -2.86 23.80
N SER A 20 10.53 -3.57 24.87
CA SER A 20 9.59 -4.15 25.83
C SER A 20 8.80 -3.08 26.59
N ARG A 21 9.42 -1.95 26.94
CA ARG A 21 8.75 -0.86 27.68
C ARG A 21 7.78 -0.05 26.84
N SER A 22 7.98 -0.03 25.52
CA SER A 22 7.22 0.82 24.59
C SER A 22 6.57 0.02 23.46
N PHE A 23 6.25 -1.25 23.73
CA PHE A 23 5.89 -2.23 22.70
C PHE A 23 4.69 -1.79 21.85
N SER A 24 3.60 -1.32 22.46
CA SER A 24 2.42 -0.86 21.73
C SER A 24 2.74 0.30 20.79
N LYS A 25 3.45 1.32 21.28
CA LYS A 25 3.89 2.46 20.46
C LYS A 25 4.80 2.02 19.30
N LEU A 26 5.64 1.01 19.53
CA LEU A 26 6.52 0.45 18.51
C LEU A 26 5.70 -0.25 17.42
N LEU A 27 4.62 -0.94 17.78
CA LEU A 27 3.67 -1.50 16.83
C LEU A 27 2.92 -0.43 16.04
N ASP A 28 2.43 0.63 16.68
CA ASP A 28 1.76 1.75 15.99
C ASP A 28 2.69 2.39 14.96
N ASP A 29 3.96 2.60 15.33
CA ASP A 29 5.00 3.11 14.44
C ASP A 29 5.29 2.14 13.28
N VAL A 30 5.26 0.83 13.53
CA VAL A 30 5.41 -0.21 12.51
C VAL A 30 4.22 -0.21 11.55
N GLU A 31 3.00 -0.08 12.04
CA GLU A 31 1.79 0.05 11.22
C GLU A 31 1.86 1.28 10.30
N ALA A 32 2.41 2.39 10.81
CA ALA A 32 2.68 3.60 10.03
C ALA A 32 3.86 3.49 9.04
N GLY A 33 4.46 2.32 8.85
CA GLY A 33 5.51 2.09 7.85
C GLY A 33 6.94 2.09 8.39
N ARG A 34 7.17 2.30 9.70
CA ARG A 34 8.54 2.37 10.25
C ARG A 34 9.14 0.99 10.46
N ARG A 35 10.48 0.95 10.46
CA ARG A 35 11.26 -0.29 10.60
C ARG A 35 12.26 -0.14 11.73
N PHE A 36 12.36 -1.17 12.56
CA PHE A 36 13.21 -1.20 13.74
C PHE A 36 14.12 -2.42 13.74
N LEU A 37 15.35 -2.23 14.19
CA LEU A 37 16.32 -3.30 14.43
C LEU A 37 16.49 -3.44 15.94
N ILE A 38 15.99 -4.54 16.49
CA ILE A 38 16.07 -4.82 17.92
C ILE A 38 17.41 -5.49 18.21
N HIS A 39 18.13 -4.97 19.21
CA HIS A 39 19.37 -5.57 19.68
C HIS A 39 19.30 -5.95 21.16
N ARG A 40 20.04 -7.00 21.54
CA ARG A 40 20.18 -7.48 22.91
C ARG A 40 21.63 -7.92 23.14
N ARG A 41 22.26 -7.45 24.22
CA ARG A 41 23.65 -7.78 24.57
C ARG A 41 24.63 -7.52 23.40
N GLY A 42 24.51 -6.36 22.78
CA GLY A 42 25.38 -5.94 21.66
C GLY A 42 25.12 -6.60 20.31
N ARG A 43 24.22 -7.58 20.22
CA ARG A 43 23.89 -8.30 18.98
C ARG A 43 22.48 -7.95 18.50
N ASP A 44 22.30 -7.84 17.19
CA ASP A 44 20.97 -7.69 16.59
C ASP A 44 20.23 -9.03 16.66
N VAL A 45 18.95 -8.99 17.05
CA VAL A 45 18.15 -10.20 17.32
C VAL A 45 16.84 -10.26 16.57
N CYS A 46 16.28 -9.13 16.14
CA CYS A 46 14.99 -9.09 15.46
C CYS A 46 14.89 -7.83 14.59
N VAL A 47 14.17 -7.95 13.46
CA VAL A 47 13.70 -6.80 12.67
C VAL A 47 12.18 -6.73 12.81
N MET A 48 11.67 -5.61 13.32
CA MET A 48 10.24 -5.30 13.31
C MET A 48 9.96 -4.35 12.16
N ALA A 49 9.04 -4.73 11.28
CA ALA A 49 8.66 -3.96 10.10
C ALA A 49 7.22 -4.31 9.71
N PRO A 50 6.53 -3.44 8.96
CA PRO A 50 5.25 -3.80 8.39
C PRO A 50 5.38 -5.09 7.59
N PRO A 51 4.29 -5.88 7.49
CA PRO A 51 4.30 -7.05 6.64
C PRO A 51 4.71 -6.63 5.23
N LEU A 52 5.50 -7.47 4.56
CA LEU A 52 5.79 -7.28 3.16
C LEU A 52 4.46 -7.32 2.42
N VAL A 53 4.02 -6.17 1.90
CA VAL A 53 2.92 -6.14 0.95
C VAL A 53 3.47 -6.76 -0.33
N VAL A 54 3.32 -8.09 -0.44
CA VAL A 54 3.57 -8.80 -1.69
C VAL A 54 2.41 -8.45 -2.61
N GLY A 55 2.54 -7.29 -3.27
CA GLY A 55 1.65 -6.97 -4.37
C GLY A 55 1.70 -8.10 -5.38
N ARG A 56 0.54 -8.48 -5.91
CA ARG A 56 0.47 -9.40 -7.05
C ARG A 56 1.25 -8.78 -8.21
N ARG A 57 2.04 -9.59 -8.90
CA ARG A 57 2.62 -9.20 -10.19
C ARG A 57 1.47 -8.86 -11.14
N ALA A 58 1.70 -7.95 -12.08
CA ALA A 58 0.72 -7.65 -13.13
C ALA A 58 0.24 -8.93 -13.83
N SER A 59 1.15 -9.89 -14.06
CA SER A 59 0.83 -11.21 -14.61
C SER A 59 -0.17 -12.01 -13.76
N GLU A 60 -0.05 -11.96 -12.42
CA GLU A 60 -0.94 -12.66 -11.50
C GLU A 60 -2.32 -11.97 -11.44
N CYS A 61 -2.35 -10.63 -11.50
CA CYS A 61 -3.60 -9.89 -11.66
C CYS A 61 -4.30 -10.25 -12.97
N LEU A 62 -3.56 -10.30 -14.08
CA LEU A 62 -4.10 -10.67 -15.39
C LEU A 62 -4.60 -12.11 -15.42
N ALA A 63 -3.86 -13.06 -14.84
CA ALA A 63 -4.31 -14.45 -14.74
C ALA A 63 -5.62 -14.56 -13.95
N TYR A 64 -5.72 -13.84 -12.83
CA TYR A 64 -6.93 -13.79 -12.02
C TYR A 64 -8.11 -13.16 -12.78
N LEU A 65 -7.90 -12.06 -13.51
CA LEU A 65 -8.94 -11.42 -14.32
C LEU A 65 -9.41 -12.32 -15.48
N ARG A 66 -8.48 -13.00 -16.16
CA ARG A 66 -8.80 -13.94 -17.24
C ARG A 66 -9.53 -15.19 -16.76
N GLY A 67 -9.29 -15.60 -15.51
CA GLY A 67 -9.96 -16.75 -14.90
C GLY A 67 -11.36 -16.44 -14.36
N ARG A 68 -11.78 -15.17 -14.33
CA ARG A 68 -13.17 -14.81 -14.02
C ARG A 68 -14.06 -15.16 -15.21
N SER A 69 -15.24 -15.70 -14.93
CA SER A 69 -16.31 -15.76 -15.92
C SER A 69 -16.55 -14.36 -16.47
N SER A 70 -16.72 -14.24 -17.78
CA SER A 70 -17.07 -12.97 -18.42
C SER A 70 -18.26 -12.37 -17.66
N ALA A 71 -18.09 -11.15 -17.17
CA ALA A 71 -19.22 -10.39 -16.67
C ALA A 71 -20.21 -10.30 -17.84
N VAL A 72 -21.48 -10.67 -17.58
CA VAL A 72 -22.54 -10.36 -18.53
C VAL A 72 -22.70 -8.84 -18.44
N LEU A 73 -22.19 -8.15 -19.45
CA LEU A 73 -22.47 -6.74 -19.63
C LEU A 73 -23.97 -6.64 -19.92
N ASP A 74 -24.67 -5.78 -19.20
CA ASP A 74 -26.03 -5.44 -19.61
C ASP A 74 -25.99 -4.42 -20.75
N ASP A 75 -27.09 -4.33 -21.49
CA ASP A 75 -27.21 -3.41 -22.62
C ASP A 75 -27.50 -1.97 -22.17
N ARG A 76 -27.49 -1.70 -20.85
CA ARG A 76 -27.87 -0.41 -20.25
C ARG A 76 -26.68 0.51 -19.99
N PHE A 77 -25.45 0.01 -20.11
CA PHE A 77 -24.25 0.82 -19.89
C PHE A 77 -24.27 2.17 -20.62
N GLY A 78 -24.76 2.19 -21.86
CA GLY A 78 -24.87 3.43 -22.64
C GLY A 78 -25.89 4.42 -22.07
N GLU A 79 -27.05 3.93 -21.64
CA GLU A 79 -28.10 4.74 -21.02
C GLU A 79 -27.65 5.28 -19.66
N ASP A 80 -27.10 4.42 -18.81
CA ASP A 80 -26.55 4.78 -17.50
C ASP A 80 -25.46 5.85 -17.63
N LEU A 81 -24.57 5.72 -18.63
CA LEU A 81 -23.50 6.69 -18.85
C LEU A 81 -24.05 8.06 -19.31
N LEU A 82 -25.07 8.08 -20.16
CA LEU A 82 -25.71 9.32 -20.59
C LEU A 82 -26.46 10.00 -19.45
N GLU A 83 -27.09 9.24 -18.57
CA GLU A 83 -27.75 9.77 -17.37
C GLU A 83 -26.74 10.43 -16.42
N VAL A 84 -25.59 9.79 -16.18
CA VAL A 84 -24.51 10.36 -15.38
C VAL A 84 -23.98 11.64 -16.03
N LEU A 85 -23.68 11.63 -17.33
CA LEU A 85 -23.16 12.81 -18.04
C LEU A 85 -24.16 13.98 -18.04
N ALA A 86 -25.46 13.69 -18.05
CA ALA A 86 -26.49 14.73 -17.96
C ALA A 86 -26.60 15.35 -16.56
N GLY A 87 -26.23 14.60 -15.51
CA GLY A 87 -26.24 15.06 -14.12
C GLY A 87 -24.92 15.69 -13.65
N GLU A 88 -23.81 15.44 -14.33
CA GLU A 88 -22.51 16.01 -14.00
C GLU A 88 -22.41 17.48 -14.43
N PRO A 89 -22.01 18.40 -13.54
CA PRO A 89 -21.73 19.78 -13.93
C PRO A 89 -20.54 19.82 -14.88
N VAL A 90 -20.54 20.79 -15.81
CA VAL A 90 -19.38 21.05 -16.65
C VAL A 90 -18.21 21.44 -15.75
N GLU A 91 -17.19 20.58 -15.67
CA GLU A 91 -15.96 20.91 -14.94
C GLU A 91 -15.33 22.16 -15.56
N GLU A 92 -15.05 23.16 -14.71
CA GLU A 92 -14.27 24.31 -15.13
C GLU A 92 -12.89 23.85 -15.58
N ARG A 93 -12.45 24.40 -16.71
CA ARG A 93 -11.17 24.04 -17.30
C ARG A 93 -10.06 24.30 -16.28
N PRO A 94 -9.15 23.34 -16.03
CA PRO A 94 -8.14 23.52 -15.00
C PRO A 94 -7.19 24.67 -15.32
N SER A 95 -6.69 25.35 -14.28
CA SER A 95 -5.86 26.55 -14.42
C SER A 95 -4.48 26.33 -15.04
N TRP A 96 -4.05 25.07 -15.23
CA TRP A 96 -2.77 24.72 -15.86
C TRP A 96 -2.86 24.54 -17.38
N ASP A 97 -4.04 24.73 -17.98
CA ASP A 97 -4.29 24.71 -19.42
C ASP A 97 -4.12 26.10 -20.09
N SER A 98 -3.50 27.07 -19.39
CA SER A 98 -3.19 28.43 -19.85
C SER A 98 -1.71 28.66 -20.12
#